data_AF-A0AA90ZJI9-F1
#
_entry.id   AF-A0AA90ZJI9-F1
#
_cell.length_a   1.000
_cell.length_b   1.000
_cell.length_c   1.000
_cell.angle_alpha   90.00
_cell.angle_beta   90.00
_cell.angle_gamma   90.00
#
_symmetry.space_group_name_H-M   'P 1'
#
loop_
_entity.id
_entity.type
_entity.pdbx_description
1 polymer ?
#
loop_
_entity_poly.entity_id
_entity_poly.type
_entity_poly.pdbx_seq_one_letter_code
_entity_poly.pdbx_strand_id
1 'polypeptide(L)'
;DKGYEHNVVVLTRNKGWRDTGKDRKLPYLYKNYPRLRVILSHRHKIYNEQIQLIDDLEAAGKITCIRPIRPMEVGRIEKDTDRLERLYEEGFMLGEKFCEKFL
;
A
#
# COMPACT_ATOMS: atom_id res chain seq x y z
N ASP A 1 17.25 -1.25 -16.48
CA ASP A 1 17.64 -2.59 -16.94
C ASP A 1 17.84 -3.66 -15.86
N LYS A 2 17.31 -3.50 -14.64
CA LYS A 2 17.17 -4.64 -13.71
C LYS A 2 15.69 -4.83 -13.39
N GLY A 3 14.94 -5.38 -14.34
CA GLY A 3 13.58 -5.84 -14.11
C GLY A 3 13.62 -7.29 -13.65
N TYR A 4 12.96 -7.60 -12.55
CA TYR A 4 12.71 -8.99 -12.16
C TYR A 4 11.42 -9.47 -12.83
N GLU A 5 11.44 -10.70 -13.33
CA GLU A 5 10.29 -11.33 -13.98
C GLU A 5 9.08 -11.43 -13.04
N HIS A 6 9.35 -11.76 -11.77
CA HIS A 6 8.34 -11.84 -10.71
C HIS A 6 8.78 -11.01 -9.51
N ASN A 7 7.89 -10.14 -9.02
CA ASN A 7 8.18 -9.27 -7.87
C ASN A 7 7.31 -9.63 -6.67
N VAL A 8 7.89 -9.54 -5.47
CA VAL A 8 7.14 -9.61 -4.20
C VAL A 8 6.81 -8.20 -3.76
N VAL A 9 5.53 -7.92 -3.55
CA VAL A 9 5.03 -6.60 -3.19
C VAL A 9 4.44 -6.64 -1.79
N VAL A 10 4.95 -5.81 -0.87
CA VAL A 10 4.43 -5.71 0.50
C VAL A 10 3.53 -4.48 0.60
N LEU A 11 2.26 -4.67 0.94
CA LEU A 11 1.30 -3.60 1.15
C LEU A 11 0.93 -3.44 2.62
N THR A 12 0.67 -2.20 3.03
CA THR A 12 0.25 -1.84 4.39
C THR A 12 -1.26 -1.71 4.53
N ARG A 13 -2.04 -2.05 3.49
CA ARG A 13 -3.50 -2.03 3.50
C ARG A 13 -4.03 -3.33 2.95
N ASN A 14 -5.18 -3.74 3.47
CA ASN A 14 -5.87 -4.95 3.03
C ASN A 14 -6.40 -4.84 1.61
N LYS A 15 -6.64 -6.01 0.99
CA LYS A 15 -7.25 -6.07 -0.33
C LYS A 15 -8.63 -5.40 -0.32
N GLY A 16 -8.94 -4.68 -1.40
CA GLY A 16 -10.19 -3.91 -1.54
C GLY A 16 -10.17 -2.52 -0.89
N TRP A 17 -9.15 -2.17 -0.12
CA TRP A 17 -9.01 -0.80 0.37
C TRP A 17 -8.78 0.18 -0.80
N ARG A 18 -9.42 1.34 -0.73
CA ARG A 18 -9.22 2.47 -1.64
C ARG A 18 -9.20 3.75 -0.82
N ASP A 19 -8.38 4.70 -1.23
CA ASP A 19 -8.35 6.02 -0.63
C ASP A 19 -9.58 6.81 -1.09
N THR A 20 -10.47 7.12 -0.14
CA THR A 20 -11.72 7.86 -0.37
C THR A 20 -11.54 9.37 -0.19
N GLY A 21 -10.30 9.82 0.04
CA GLY A 21 -9.96 11.23 0.09
C GLY A 21 -10.23 11.94 -1.23
N LYS A 22 -10.40 13.26 -1.14
CA LYS A 22 -10.58 14.12 -2.32
C LYS A 22 -9.28 14.81 -2.65
N ASP A 23 -8.91 14.73 -3.91
CA ASP A 23 -7.83 15.51 -4.50
C ASP A 23 -8.11 17.01 -4.39
N ARG A 24 -7.13 17.75 -3.85
CA ARG A 24 -7.25 19.18 -3.56
C ARG A 24 -6.00 19.91 -4.03
N LYS A 25 -6.21 21.06 -4.66
CA LYS A 25 -5.12 21.97 -4.99
C LYS A 25 -4.55 22.57 -3.70
N LEU A 26 -3.23 22.62 -3.60
CA LEU A 26 -2.51 23.23 -2.48
C LEU A 26 -1.86 24.54 -2.97
N PRO A 27 -2.58 25.68 -3.00
CA PRO A 27 -2.11 26.88 -3.66
C PRO A 27 -0.90 27.54 -2.99
N TYR A 28 -0.79 27.45 -1.65
CA TYR A 28 0.23 28.17 -0.87
C TYR A 28 1.44 27.32 -0.46
N LEU A 29 1.37 26.00 -0.60
CA LEU A 29 2.42 25.07 -0.20
C LEU A 29 3.30 24.70 -1.42
N TYR A 30 4.60 24.50 -1.19
CA TYR A 30 5.57 24.11 -2.23
C TYR A 30 5.62 25.05 -3.45
N LYS A 31 5.55 26.37 -3.26
CA LYS A 31 5.57 27.37 -4.35
C LYS A 31 6.76 27.20 -5.31
N ASN A 32 7.94 26.90 -4.76
CA ASN A 32 9.17 26.70 -5.53
C ASN A 32 9.21 25.36 -6.30
N TYR A 33 8.21 24.49 -6.09
CA TYR A 33 8.13 23.15 -6.68
C TYR A 33 6.79 22.93 -7.40
N PRO A 34 6.54 23.62 -8.53
CA PRO A 34 5.24 23.59 -9.21
C PRO A 34 4.84 22.19 -9.69
N ARG A 35 5.80 21.35 -10.10
CA ARG A 35 5.52 19.97 -10.53
C ARG A 35 5.11 19.07 -9.35
N LEU A 36 5.76 19.21 -8.20
CA LEU A 36 5.39 18.51 -6.98
C LEU A 36 3.95 18.87 -6.57
N ARG A 37 3.58 20.16 -6.67
CA ARG A 37 2.23 20.62 -6.38
C ARG A 37 1.17 19.96 -7.26
N VAL A 38 1.45 19.77 -8.55
CA VAL A 38 0.53 19.08 -9.47
C VAL A 38 0.35 17.63 -9.04
N ILE A 39 1.44 16.90 -8.77
CA ILE A 39 1.37 15.50 -8.31
C ILE A 39 0.58 15.39 -6.99
N LEU A 40 0.87 16.26 -6.02
CA LEU A 40 0.17 16.27 -4.73
C LEU A 40 -1.33 16.59 -4.87
N SER A 41 -1.71 17.34 -5.90
CA SER A 41 -3.11 17.62 -6.19
C SER A 41 -3.88 16.46 -6.83
N HIS A 42 -3.18 15.40 -7.25
CA HIS A 42 -3.74 14.17 -7.81
C HIS A 42 -3.38 12.91 -7.00
N ARG A 43 -2.89 13.09 -5.76
CA ARG A 43 -2.28 12.01 -4.97
C ARG A 43 -3.26 10.87 -4.69
N HIS A 44 -4.54 11.16 -4.46
CA HIS A 44 -5.53 10.14 -4.12
C HIS A 44 -5.87 9.33 -5.37
N LYS A 45 -6.08 10.01 -6.51
CA LYS A 45 -6.27 9.37 -7.81
C LYS A 45 -5.08 8.47 -8.18
N ILE A 46 -3.86 9.03 -8.17
CA ILE A 46 -2.64 8.30 -8.56
C ILE A 46 -2.44 7.08 -7.64
N TYR A 47 -2.64 7.24 -6.33
CA TYR A 47 -2.53 6.13 -5.39
C TYR A 47 -3.53 5.01 -5.72
N ASN A 48 -4.80 5.34 -5.96
CA ASN A 48 -5.81 4.33 -6.30
C ASN A 48 -5.52 3.65 -7.65
N GLU A 49 -4.98 4.37 -8.64
CA GLU A 49 -4.50 3.80 -9.90
C GLU A 49 -3.35 2.82 -9.68
N GLN A 50 -2.42 3.11 -8.76
CA GLN A 50 -1.34 2.20 -8.39
C GLN A 50 -1.87 0.94 -7.69
N ILE A 51 -2.85 1.07 -6.79
CA ILE A 51 -3.49 -0.10 -6.17
C ILE A 51 -4.20 -0.95 -7.23
N GLN A 52 -4.87 -0.33 -8.19
CA GLN A 52 -5.50 -1.07 -9.29
C GLN A 52 -4.47 -1.85 -10.11
N LEU A 53 -3.35 -1.22 -10.45
CA LEU A 53 -2.25 -1.90 -11.15
C LEU A 53 -1.73 -3.11 -10.36
N ILE A 54 -1.58 -2.98 -9.04
CA ILE A 54 -1.17 -4.11 -8.18
C ILE A 54 -2.22 -5.23 -8.22
N ASP A 55 -3.50 -4.90 -8.09
CA ASP A 55 -4.58 -5.89 -8.13
C ASP A 55 -4.62 -6.63 -9.48
N ASP A 56 -4.43 -5.91 -10.60
CA ASP A 56 -4.40 -6.49 -11.95
C ASP A 56 -3.16 -7.38 -12.17
N LEU A 57 -1.98 -6.94 -11.71
CA LEU A 57 -0.74 -7.72 -11.82
C LEU A 57 -0.78 -8.97 -10.95
N GLU A 58 -1.35 -8.89 -9.74
CA GLU A 58 -1.55 -10.04 -8.87
C GLU A 58 -2.53 -11.04 -9.50
N ALA A 59 -3.65 -10.56 -10.04
CA ALA A 59 -4.63 -11.40 -10.74
C ALA A 59 -4.03 -12.08 -11.99
N ALA A 60 -3.11 -11.40 -12.69
CA ALA A 60 -2.36 -11.97 -13.80
C ALA A 60 -1.22 -12.91 -13.37
N GLY A 61 -1.00 -13.12 -12.06
CA GLY A 61 0.05 -13.98 -11.52
C GLY A 61 1.48 -13.44 -11.69
N LYS A 62 1.64 -12.15 -12.02
CA LYS A 62 2.96 -11.52 -12.30
C LYS A 62 3.69 -11.02 -11.05
N ILE A 63 2.95 -10.90 -9.94
CA ILE A 63 3.48 -10.50 -8.64
C ILE A 63 2.85 -11.35 -7.55
N THR A 64 3.56 -11.51 -6.44
CA THR A 64 2.98 -12.03 -5.20
C THR A 64 2.87 -10.90 -4.20
N CYS A 65 1.69 -10.69 -3.62
CA CYS A 65 1.52 -9.65 -2.60
C CYS A 65 1.46 -10.24 -1.19
N ILE A 66 2.14 -9.58 -0.27
CA ILE A 66 1.99 -9.77 1.17
C ILE A 66 1.27 -8.53 1.71
N ARG A 67 0.10 -8.72 2.32
CA ARG A 67 -0.72 -7.61 2.83
C ARG A 67 -1.65 -8.09 3.94
N PRO A 68 -2.07 -7.22 4.88
CA PRO A 68 -3.06 -7.60 5.89
C PRO A 68 -4.32 -8.22 5.27
N ILE A 69 -4.83 -9.28 5.88
CA ILE A 69 -6.09 -9.91 5.46
C ILE A 69 -7.25 -9.11 6.03
N ARG A 70 -7.13 -8.69 7.30
CA ARG A 70 -8.17 -7.92 7.99
C ARG A 70 -8.09 -6.43 7.63
N PRO A 71 -9.22 -5.71 7.62
CA PRO A 71 -9.23 -4.26 7.53
C PRO A 71 -8.29 -3.64 8.57
N MET A 72 -7.51 -2.65 8.15
CA MET A 72 -6.55 -1.99 9.04
C MET A 72 -7.26 -1.22 10.17
N GLU A 73 -7.10 -1.69 11.40
CA GLU A 73 -7.63 -1.06 12.62
C GLU A 73 -6.68 0.01 13.19
N VAL A 74 -5.39 -0.07 12.83
CA VAL A 74 -4.33 0.81 13.35
C VAL A 74 -4.24 2.09 12.53
N GLY A 75 -4.34 3.23 13.23
CA GLY A 75 -4.15 4.56 12.66
C GLY A 75 -2.68 4.96 12.52
N ARG A 76 -2.44 6.19 12.02
CA ARG A 76 -1.07 6.73 11.95
C ARG A 76 -0.42 6.92 13.32
N ILE A 77 -1.24 7.23 14.33
CA ILE A 77 -0.84 7.34 15.73
C ILE A 77 -1.73 6.35 16.48
N GLU A 78 -1.12 5.29 17.01
CA GLU A 78 -1.78 4.27 17.81
C GLU A 78 -0.99 4.07 19.11
N LYS A 79 -1.70 3.89 20.21
CA LYS A 79 -1.14 3.70 21.56
C LYS A 79 -1.54 2.37 22.18
N ASP A 80 -2.60 1.74 21.68
CA ASP A 80 -3.04 0.42 22.10
C ASP A 80 -2.02 -0.61 21.60
N THR A 81 -1.24 -1.15 22.54
CA THR A 81 -0.18 -2.13 22.28
C THR A 81 -0.73 -3.43 21.73
N ASP A 82 -1.92 -3.84 22.16
CA ASP A 82 -2.51 -5.11 21.74
C ASP A 82 -2.95 -5.03 20.27
N ARG A 83 -3.41 -3.86 19.80
CA ARG A 83 -3.67 -3.62 18.37
C ARG A 83 -2.41 -3.68 17.53
N LEU A 84 -1.32 -3.11 18.04
CA LEU A 84 -0.02 -3.12 17.36
C LEU A 84 0.54 -4.54 17.27
N GLU A 85 0.47 -5.30 18.35
CA GLU A 85 0.91 -6.69 18.41
C GLU A 85 0.09 -7.57 17.46
N ARG A 86 -1.25 -7.47 17.48
CA ARG A 86 -2.10 -8.21 16.53
C ARG A 86 -1.77 -7.93 15.07
N LEU A 87 -1.46 -6.68 14.73
CA LEU A 87 -1.06 -6.31 13.37
C LEU A 87 0.33 -6.89 13.02
N TYR A 88 1.26 -6.85 13.97
CA TYR A 88 2.59 -7.43 13.81
C TYR A 88 2.54 -8.94 13.60
N GLU A 89 1.83 -9.67 14.47
CA GLU A 89 1.67 -11.13 14.38
C GLU A 89 1.00 -11.54 13.06
N GLU A 90 -0.02 -10.80 12.62
CA GLU A 90 -0.64 -11.04 11.31
C GLU A 90 0.37 -10.89 10.16
N GLY A 91 1.15 -9.82 10.17
CA GLY A 91 2.20 -9.61 9.17
C GLY A 91 3.28 -10.69 9.21
N PHE A 92 3.69 -11.11 10.41
CA PHE A 92 4.69 -12.16 10.61
C PHE A 92 4.20 -13.51 10.07
N MET A 93 3.01 -13.96 10.48
CA MET A 93 2.40 -15.20 9.99
C MET A 93 2.22 -15.21 8.47
N LEU A 94 1.86 -14.06 7.87
CA LEU A 94 1.76 -13.95 6.42
C LEU A 94 3.13 -14.08 5.72
N GLY A 95 4.18 -13.51 6.33
CA GLY A 95 5.55 -13.67 5.88
C GLY A 95 6.04 -15.12 5.98
N GLU A 96 5.79 -15.80 7.10
CA GLU A 96 6.13 -17.22 7.26
C GLU A 96 5.44 -18.08 6.22
N LYS A 97 4.13 -17.92 6.03
CA LYS A 97 3.37 -18.62 4.98
C LYS A 97 3.90 -18.35 3.58
N PHE A 98 4.40 -17.14 3.32
CA PHE A 98 5.05 -16.82 2.06
C PHE A 98 6.36 -17.61 1.91
N CYS A 99 7.21 -17.62 2.94
CA CYS A 99 8.44 -18.39 2.94
C CYS A 99 8.17 -19.88 2.73
N GLU A 100 7.25 -20.50 3.47
CA GLU A 100 6.88 -21.91 3.32
C GLU A 100 6.42 -22.29 1.90
N LYS A 101 5.80 -21.34 1.20
CA LYS A 101 5.24 -21.58 -0.13
C LYS A 101 6.23 -21.33 -1.27
N PHE A 102 7.19 -20.41 -1.08
CA PHE A 102 8.00 -19.87 -2.18
C PHE A 102 9.52 -19.95 -1.95
N LEU A 103 9.97 -20.33 -0.75
CA LEU A 103 11.39 -20.61 -0.42
C LEU A 103 11.55 -22.09 -0.06
#